data_AF-K8X5Z3-F1
#
_entry.id   AF-K8X5Z3-F1
#
_cell.length_a   1.000
_cell.length_b   1.000
_cell.length_c   1.000
_cell.angle_alpha   90.00
_cell.angle_beta   90.00
_cell.angle_gamma   90.00
#
_symmetry.space_group_name_H-M   'P 1'
#
loop_
_entity.id
_entity.type
_entity.pdbx_description
1 polymer ?
#
loop_
_entity_poly.entity_id
_entity_poly.type
_entity_poly.pdbx_seq_one_letter_code
_entity_poly.pdbx_strand_id
1 'polypeptide(L)'
;IVYSNLFTGVHGNYLRGSIEAAGLDPNNLAVSDPSAMNFGVGEDADTSTKSEAKPWRDIWGAGQGIGAVDAVVPAAAIVERLTREYADA
;
A
#
# COMPACT_ATOMS: atom_id res chain seq x y z
N ILE A 1 3.93 -4.81 -7.05
CA ILE A 1 3.53 -3.43 -6.69
C ILE A 1 2.60 -2.89 -7.77
N VAL A 2 1.65 -2.03 -7.40
CA VAL A 2 0.72 -1.35 -8.31
C VAL A 2 0.86 0.15 -8.10
N TYR A 3 1.04 0.91 -9.19
CA TYR A 3 1.11 2.36 -9.16
C TYR A 3 -0.27 2.95 -9.48
N SER A 4 -0.90 3.62 -8.53
CA SER A 4 -2.27 4.13 -8.66
C SER A 4 -2.46 5.40 -7.86
N ASN A 5 -3.39 6.26 -8.26
CA ASN A 5 -3.82 7.42 -7.49
C ASN A 5 -5.19 7.23 -6.82
N LEU A 6 -5.80 6.04 -6.97
CA LEU A 6 -7.17 5.77 -6.55
C LEU A 6 -7.42 6.05 -5.06
N PHE A 7 -6.46 5.72 -4.21
CA PHE A 7 -6.68 5.64 -2.76
C PHE A 7 -6.44 6.95 -2.01
N THR A 8 -5.62 7.84 -2.56
CA THR A 8 -5.22 9.09 -1.91
C THR A 8 -5.39 10.32 -2.80
N GLY A 9 -5.83 10.16 -4.05
CA GLY A 9 -5.86 11.23 -5.05
C GLY A 9 -4.49 11.60 -5.64
N VAL A 10 -3.39 11.10 -5.06
CA VAL A 10 -2.01 11.26 -5.57
C VAL A 10 -1.46 9.89 -5.91
N HIS A 11 -0.64 9.80 -6.97
CA HIS A 11 -0.03 8.53 -7.32
C HIS A 11 0.91 8.00 -6.22
N GLY A 12 0.64 6.77 -5.79
CA GLY A 12 1.44 6.01 -4.82
C GLY A 12 1.72 4.59 -5.29
N ASN A 13 2.67 3.94 -4.61
CA ASN A 13 2.99 2.53 -4.83
C ASN A 13 2.34 1.67 -3.76
N TYR A 14 1.52 0.72 -4.19
CA TYR A 14 0.73 -0.14 -3.30
C TYR A 14 1.05 -1.62 -3.49
N LEU A 15 0.91 -2.39 -2.42
CA LEU A 15 1.04 -3.84 -2.47
C LEU A 15 -0.15 -4.43 -3.24
N ARG A 16 0.13 -5.22 -4.28
CA ARG A 16 -0.91 -5.88 -5.09
C ARG A 16 -1.85 -6.72 -4.21
N GLY A 17 -1.29 -7.48 -3.28
CA GLY A 17 -2.08 -8.35 -2.40
C GLY A 17 -3.03 -7.62 -1.46
N SER A 18 -2.72 -6.38 -1.04
CA SER A 18 -3.64 -5.60 -0.19
C SER A 18 -4.85 -5.10 -0.99
N ILE A 19 -4.64 -4.74 -2.26
CA ILE A 19 -5.70 -4.36 -3.21
C ILE A 19 -6.63 -5.55 -3.49
N GLU A 20 -6.06 -6.73 -3.74
CA GLU A 20 -6.83 -7.97 -3.97
C GLU A 20 -7.61 -8.38 -2.71
N ALA A 21 -6.99 -8.29 -1.52
CA ALA A 21 -7.65 -8.57 -0.24
C ALA A 21 -8.81 -7.59 0.06
N ALA A 22 -8.72 -6.36 -0.45
CA ALA A 22 -9.78 -5.36 -0.40
C ALA A 22 -10.91 -5.61 -1.43
N GLY A 23 -10.81 -6.65 -2.26
CA GLY A 23 -11.83 -7.02 -3.26
C GLY A 23 -11.76 -6.21 -4.56
N LEU A 24 -10.66 -5.51 -4.82
CA LEU A 24 -10.45 -4.70 -6.02
C LEU A 24 -9.57 -5.45 -7.04
N ASP A 25 -9.77 -5.17 -8.33
CA ASP A 25 -8.89 -5.67 -9.40
C ASP A 25 -7.67 -4.76 -9.57
N PRO A 26 -6.46 -5.20 -9.20
CA PRO A 26 -5.23 -4.40 -9.35
C PRO A 26 -4.86 -4.08 -10.81
N ASN A 27 -5.43 -4.77 -11.79
CA ASN A 27 -5.17 -4.53 -13.22
C ASN A 27 -6.21 -3.59 -13.86
N ASN A 28 -7.29 -3.27 -13.15
CA ASN A 28 -8.38 -2.44 -13.64
C ASN A 28 -8.87 -1.46 -12.56
N LEU A 29 -7.92 -0.78 -11.91
CA LEU A 29 -8.25 0.26 -10.93
C LEU A 29 -8.74 1.52 -11.64
N ALA A 30 -9.78 2.13 -11.09
CA ALA A 30 -10.21 3.46 -11.51
C ALA A 30 -9.11 4.50 -11.27
N VAL A 31 -9.12 5.57 -12.05
CA VAL A 31 -8.26 6.73 -11.85
C VAL A 31 -9.04 7.75 -11.02
N SER A 32 -8.44 8.23 -9.92
CA SER A 32 -9.05 9.29 -9.12
C SER A 32 -8.68 10.67 -9.66
N ASP A 33 -9.55 11.65 -9.42
CA ASP A 33 -9.22 13.07 -9.58
C ASP A 33 -8.60 13.58 -8.25
N PRO A 34 -7.56 14.44 -8.27
CA PRO A 34 -7.01 15.06 -7.05
C PRO A 34 -8.05 15.80 -6.19
N SER A 35 -9.14 16.28 -6.79
CA SER A 35 -10.27 16.90 -6.09
C SER A 35 -11.15 15.91 -5.32
N ALA A 36 -11.05 14.61 -5.61
CA ALA A 36 -11.71 13.53 -4.86
C ALA A 36 -10.91 13.09 -3.62
N MET A 37 -9.81 13.79 -3.31
CA MET A 37 -8.98 13.54 -2.13
C MET A 37 -9.76 13.87 -0.85
N ASN A 38 -10.35 12.84 -0.23
CA ASN A 38 -11.04 12.96 1.04
C ASN A 38 -10.22 12.29 2.15
N PHE A 39 -9.47 13.09 2.91
CA PHE A 39 -8.83 12.66 4.17
C PHE A 39 -9.81 12.68 5.37
N GLY A 40 -11.09 12.97 5.11
CA GLY A 40 -12.17 12.96 6.09
C GLY A 40 -12.36 11.58 6.70
N VAL A 41 -11.77 11.42 7.87
CA VAL A 41 -12.13 10.40 8.85
C VAL A 41 -13.58 10.61 9.30
N GLY A 42 -14.53 9.88 8.70
CA GLY A 42 -15.90 9.85 9.23
C GLY A 42 -16.97 9.56 8.19
N GLU A 43 -17.51 8.34 8.25
CA GLU A 43 -18.92 7.91 8.02
C GLU A 43 -19.68 8.27 6.73
N ASP A 44 -19.30 9.27 5.92
CA ASP A 44 -20.14 9.77 4.81
C ASP A 44 -19.46 9.76 3.44
N ALA A 45 -18.75 8.67 3.09
CA ALA A 45 -18.48 8.38 1.69
C ALA A 45 -19.74 7.76 1.09
N ASP A 46 -20.43 8.53 0.23
CA ASP A 46 -21.59 8.15 -0.57
C ASP A 46 -21.67 6.64 -0.85
N THR A 47 -22.69 6.01 -0.27
CA THR A 47 -22.90 4.56 -0.21
C THR A 47 -23.37 3.96 -1.53
N SER A 48 -23.21 4.68 -2.65
CA SER A 48 -23.61 4.24 -3.98
C SER A 48 -22.62 3.25 -4.62
N THR A 49 -21.42 3.10 -4.07
CA THR A 49 -20.47 2.03 -4.44
C THR A 49 -19.82 1.42 -3.20
N LYS A 50 -20.41 0.34 -2.68
CA LYS A 50 -19.89 -0.44 -1.55
C LYS A 50 -18.52 -1.06 -1.90
N SER A 51 -17.45 -0.35 -1.64
CA SER A 51 -16.16 -0.96 -1.30
C SER A 51 -16.06 -0.94 0.22
N GLU A 52 -16.29 -2.09 0.87
CA GLU A 52 -16.13 -2.24 2.34
C GLU A 52 -14.68 -2.03 2.82
N ALA A 53 -13.72 -1.91 1.91
CA ALA A 53 -12.34 -1.61 2.24
C ALA A 53 -12.19 -0.15 2.67
N LYS A 54 -11.75 0.06 3.91
CA LYS A 54 -11.32 1.38 4.39
C LYS A 54 -9.91 1.62 3.85
N PRO A 55 -9.67 2.56 2.91
CA PRO A 55 -8.39 2.67 2.22
C PRO A 55 -7.19 2.83 3.15
N TRP A 56 -7.35 3.58 4.25
CA TRP A 56 -6.30 3.81 5.24
C TRP A 56 -5.93 2.59 6.08
N ARG A 57 -6.81 1.58 6.17
CA ARG A 57 -6.58 0.35 6.95
C ARG A 57 -6.19 -0.81 6.05
N ASP A 58 -6.87 -0.93 4.92
CA ASP A 58 -6.90 -2.15 4.11
C ASP A 58 -5.97 -2.06 2.88
N ILE A 59 -5.52 -0.85 2.50
CA ILE A 59 -4.62 -0.63 1.36
C ILE A 59 -3.22 -0.25 1.85
N TRP A 60 -2.24 -1.09 1.57
CA TRP A 60 -0.89 -0.96 2.10
C TRP A 60 0.08 -0.41 1.06
N GLY A 61 0.81 0.65 1.42
CA GLY A 61 1.91 1.18 0.62
C GLY A 61 3.14 0.28 0.67
N ALA A 62 3.86 0.15 -0.45
CA ALA A 62 5.10 -0.62 -0.51
C ALA A 62 6.05 -0.09 -1.59
N GLY A 63 7.36 -0.15 -1.32
CA GLY A 63 8.41 0.21 -2.28
C GLY A 63 8.77 -0.93 -3.23
N GLN A 64 9.54 -0.62 -4.27
CA GLN A 64 10.01 -1.62 -5.26
C GLN A 64 10.90 -2.71 -4.63
N GLY A 65 11.57 -2.41 -3.53
CA GLY A 65 12.40 -3.37 -2.78
C GLY A 65 11.64 -4.42 -1.98
N ILE A 66 10.29 -4.41 -1.96
CA ILE A 66 9.50 -5.34 -1.15
C ILE A 66 9.77 -6.82 -1.50
N GLY A 67 10.19 -7.11 -2.74
CA GLY A 67 10.49 -8.46 -3.19
C GLY A 67 11.72 -9.11 -2.57
N ALA A 68 12.54 -8.35 -1.82
CA ALA A 68 13.69 -8.87 -1.07
C ALA A 68 13.34 -9.21 0.40
N VAL A 69 12.06 -9.11 0.78
CA VAL A 69 11.60 -9.42 2.13
C VAL A 69 11.03 -10.84 2.17
N ASP A 70 11.82 -11.77 2.71
CA ASP A 70 11.50 -13.21 2.66
C ASP A 70 11.09 -13.78 4.03
N ALA A 71 11.27 -13.01 5.11
CA ALA A 71 11.03 -13.47 6.47
C ALA A 71 10.66 -12.30 7.40
N VAL A 72 9.86 -12.63 8.43
CA VAL A 72 9.61 -11.74 9.58
C VAL A 72 10.63 -12.09 10.65
N VAL A 73 11.49 -11.13 10.99
CA VAL A 73 12.56 -11.29 11.97
C VAL A 73 12.58 -10.10 12.93
N PRO A 74 13.18 -10.22 14.12
CA PRO A 74 13.41 -9.08 15.00
C PRO A 74 14.23 -7.99 14.30
N ALA A 75 13.94 -6.72 14.61
CA ALA A 75 14.67 -5.59 14.03
C ALA A 75 16.19 -5.68 14.25
N ALA A 76 16.63 -6.20 15.41
CA ALA A 76 18.04 -6.40 15.73
C ALA A 76 18.75 -7.30 14.71
N ALA A 77 18.11 -8.39 14.27
CA ALA A 77 18.68 -9.30 13.29
C ALA A 77 18.91 -8.63 11.93
N ILE A 78 18.02 -7.71 11.53
CA ILE A 78 18.17 -6.93 10.30
C ILE A 78 19.35 -5.96 10.43
N VAL A 79 19.44 -5.23 11.53
CA VAL A 79 20.54 -4.28 11.79
C VAL A 79 21.89 -5.01 11.78
N GLU A 80 22.01 -6.12 12.52
CA GLU A 80 23.23 -6.93 12.57
C GLU A 80 23.64 -7.47 11.19
N ARG A 81 22.68 -7.94 10.38
CA ARG A 81 22.93 -8.39 9.01
C ARG A 81 23.49 -7.25 8.16
N LEU A 82 22.83 -6.09 8.16
CA LEU A 82 23.23 -4.93 7.37
C LEU A 82 24.62 -4.42 7.79
N THR A 83 24.92 -4.39 9.09
CA THR A 83 26.25 -3.98 9.58
C THR A 83 27.35 -4.91 9.07
N ARG A 84 27.13 -6.23 9.11
CA ARG A 84 28.10 -7.21 8.59
C ARG A 84 28.28 -7.07 7.08
N GLU A 85 27.19 -7.06 6.32
CA GLU A 85 27.23 -6.94 4.85
C GLU A 85 27.91 -5.65 4.38
N TYR A 86 27.73 -4.55 5.11
CA TYR A 86 28.43 -3.29 4.83
C TYR A 86 29.94 -3.38 5.09
N ALA A 87 30.37 -4.07 6.14
CA ALA A 87 31.79 -4.21 6.47
C ALA A 87 32.54 -5.17 5.53
N ASP A 88 31.83 -6.13 4.94
CA ASP A 88 32.37 -7.10 3.98
C ASP A 88 32.48 -6.54 2.54
N ALA A 89 31.90 -5.36 2.28
CA ALA A 89 31.86 -4.69 0.97
C ALA A 89 33.01 -3.69 0.77
#